data_AF-A0A0C3NJK6-F1
#
_entry.id   AF-A0A0C3NJK6-F1
#
_cell.length_a   1.000
_cell.length_b   1.000
_cell.length_c   1.000
_cell.angle_alpha   90.00
_cell.angle_beta   90.00
_cell.angle_gamma   90.00
#
_symmetry.space_group_name_H-M   'P 1'
#
loop_
_entity.id
_entity.type
_entity.pdbx_description
1 polymer ?
#
loop_
_entity_poly.entity_id
_entity_poly.type
_entity_poly.pdbx_seq_one_letter_code
_entity_poly.pdbx_strand_id
1 'polypeptide(L)'
;MGWYEPRNPYLHFSEVPVSFRLSSGVGKPLAGLTEPGIVFFRERGFEYRMLDVVTGEKVKTGDEFFAVFNPLYQSLFNGNCPVDNSHPLRGIGYEVKGPYYTGSQVKSLDDDKNVWVHSLKYPFMGKIFEIFQNNMHIFARPTDIFFLPEIKSIYDYLSNHTLQDMLLDPGLETRMGIWVFLIKVRDLWNSLTMYIPPIEFQACLDSLYSYRHGEIDYDSLVGLWGTRWGVDVDNILQRWVMARHDQCFRIKDDILYYDTVAKRMKVMGNIMNIGKTGGMVFIEHKPLPDQKVVERFSCYLEPGETRAFTLVSGSVISMNTGLSANRPCVRYFSRYVKKEGEDFGEFGGEWRSISVEEFLAGENKNEFVVDDQDAGFELVDGNLTLFQKWFRKEPPLRGFQKGETSRWVQVITDKAYGDLIQGCYCISGGDGKSTATWRVNLSEAGRYRVMAKVYKQFLVPGFGYPEGVIYHYTIFHGDKKEEVAVALDEILPGRYESSGWVSLGEYDFPAGEAKVVLSDKDPRRRKDVAIVADAVKWIKIE
;
A
#
# COMPACT_ATOMS: atom_id res chain seq x y z
N MET A 1 -37.23 1.42 -48.16
CA MET A 1 -38.41 1.97 -47.47
C MET A 1 -37.91 3.09 -46.57
N GLY A 2 -38.41 4.32 -46.74
CA GLY A 2 -37.91 5.52 -46.05
C GLY A 2 -38.53 5.68 -44.67
N TRP A 3 -37.71 5.93 -43.65
CA TRP A 3 -38.06 5.83 -42.23
C TRP A 3 -38.44 7.20 -41.65
N TYR A 4 -39.35 7.91 -42.32
CA TYR A 4 -39.91 9.16 -41.81
C TYR A 4 -41.41 9.16 -42.05
N GLU A 5 -42.17 8.99 -40.97
CA GLU A 5 -43.63 9.08 -40.98
C GLU A 5 -44.03 10.33 -40.18
N PRO A 6 -44.38 11.45 -40.85
CA PRO A 6 -44.55 12.77 -40.20
C PRO A 6 -45.70 12.86 -39.19
N ARG A 7 -46.53 11.81 -39.09
CA ARG A 7 -47.78 11.83 -38.31
C ARG A 7 -47.65 11.32 -36.88
N ASN A 8 -46.53 10.69 -36.51
CA ASN A 8 -46.25 10.27 -35.15
C ASN A 8 -44.75 10.41 -34.82
N PRO A 9 -44.31 11.58 -34.32
CA PRO A 9 -42.98 11.69 -33.71
C PRO A 9 -43.04 11.00 -32.35
N TYR A 10 -42.80 9.68 -32.31
CA TYR A 10 -42.69 8.97 -31.04
C TYR A 10 -41.39 9.38 -30.33
N LEU A 11 -41.44 10.50 -29.59
CA LEU A 11 -40.56 10.70 -28.46
C LEU A 11 -41.08 9.83 -27.33
N HIS A 12 -40.44 8.69 -27.10
CA HIS A 12 -40.70 7.87 -25.92
C HIS A 12 -40.02 8.54 -24.72
N PHE A 13 -40.79 9.31 -23.96
CA PHE A 13 -40.37 9.79 -22.64
C PHE A 13 -40.56 8.66 -21.64
N SER A 14 -39.47 8.24 -20.99
CA SER A 14 -39.54 7.43 -19.78
C SER A 14 -39.00 8.30 -18.66
N GLU A 15 -39.90 8.74 -17.78
CA GLU A 15 -39.52 9.36 -16.52
C GLU A 15 -39.06 8.23 -15.60
N VAL A 16 -37.75 8.06 -15.52
CA VAL A 16 -37.13 7.12 -14.58
C VAL A 16 -36.50 7.99 -13.50
N PRO A 17 -36.77 7.74 -12.20
CA PRO A 17 -36.10 8.45 -11.12
C PRO A 17 -34.61 8.08 -11.11
N VAL A 18 -33.84 8.77 -11.94
CA VAL A 18 -32.40 8.57 -12.13
C VAL A 18 -31.70 9.84 -11.69
N SER A 19 -30.76 9.72 -10.77
CA SER A 19 -29.89 10.82 -10.37
C SER A 19 -28.77 11.02 -11.41
N PHE A 20 -28.50 12.27 -11.81
CA PHE A 20 -27.37 12.65 -12.64
C PHE A 20 -26.52 13.70 -11.93
N ARG A 21 -25.20 13.70 -12.20
CA ARG A 21 -24.26 14.60 -11.54
C ARG A 21 -23.98 15.83 -12.41
N LEU A 22 -24.41 17.01 -11.97
CA LEU A 22 -23.92 18.28 -12.52
C LEU A 22 -22.45 18.50 -12.12
N SER A 23 -21.67 19.16 -12.96
CA SER A 23 -20.27 19.52 -12.66
C SER A 23 -20.13 20.43 -11.43
N SER A 24 -21.19 21.17 -11.08
CA SER A 24 -21.32 21.96 -9.86
C SER A 24 -21.59 21.13 -8.59
N GLY A 25 -21.87 19.84 -8.72
CA GLY A 25 -22.18 18.88 -7.63
C GLY A 25 -21.01 17.97 -7.24
N VAL A 26 -19.79 18.28 -7.65
CA VAL A 26 -18.59 17.53 -7.24
C VAL A 26 -18.42 17.63 -5.73
N GLY A 27 -18.30 16.48 -5.04
CA GLY A 27 -18.19 16.40 -3.58
C GLY A 27 -19.51 16.17 -2.81
N LYS A 28 -20.67 16.31 -3.44
CA LYS A 28 -22.00 16.05 -2.83
C LYS A 28 -22.50 14.61 -3.12
N PRO A 29 -23.30 13.98 -2.23
CA PRO A 29 -24.03 12.76 -2.55
C PRO A 29 -25.09 13.03 -3.64
N LEU A 30 -25.47 11.98 -4.36
CA LEU A 30 -26.48 12.06 -5.42
C LEU A 30 -27.89 12.30 -4.86
N ALA A 31 -28.15 11.81 -3.64
CA ALA A 31 -29.34 12.09 -2.86
C ALA A 31 -29.55 13.60 -2.65
N GLY A 32 -30.65 14.14 -3.18
CA GLY A 32 -31.03 15.56 -3.06
C GLY A 32 -30.57 16.46 -4.21
N LEU A 33 -29.83 15.94 -5.20
CA LEU A 33 -29.51 16.65 -6.44
C LEU A 33 -30.45 16.27 -7.61
N THR A 34 -31.58 15.65 -7.28
CA THR A 34 -32.61 15.28 -8.24
C THR A 34 -33.46 16.48 -8.64
N GLU A 35 -33.19 17.02 -9.82
CA GLU A 35 -34.29 17.52 -10.65
C GLU A 35 -34.98 16.30 -11.29
N PRO A 36 -36.29 16.35 -11.61
CA PRO A 36 -36.89 15.39 -12.52
C PRO A 36 -36.15 15.47 -13.87
N GLY A 37 -35.16 14.59 -14.03
CA GLY A 37 -34.26 14.56 -15.17
C GLY A 37 -34.84 13.70 -16.27
N ILE A 38 -35.15 14.31 -17.41
CA ILE A 38 -35.38 13.56 -18.65
C ILE A 38 -34.03 12.99 -19.09
N VAL A 39 -33.91 11.67 -19.16
CA VAL A 39 -32.73 11.01 -19.75
C VAL A 39 -32.81 11.15 -21.26
N PHE A 40 -31.96 12.00 -21.85
CA PHE A 40 -31.83 12.10 -23.29
C PHE A 40 -30.91 11.00 -23.82
N PHE A 41 -31.49 10.03 -24.52
CA PHE A 41 -30.72 9.11 -25.35
C PHE A 41 -30.20 9.86 -26.58
N ARG A 42 -28.93 9.64 -26.96
CA ARG A 42 -28.46 10.08 -28.30
C ARG A 42 -29.36 9.45 -29.36
N GLU A 43 -29.68 10.21 -30.41
CA GLU A 43 -30.64 9.83 -31.43
C GLU A 43 -30.47 8.35 -31.84
N ARG A 44 -31.56 7.58 -31.63
CA ARG A 44 -31.73 6.15 -31.97
C ARG A 44 -31.11 5.11 -31.02
N GLY A 45 -30.51 5.51 -29.89
CA GLY A 45 -30.09 4.57 -28.85
C GLY A 45 -29.12 3.49 -29.33
N PHE A 46 -28.32 3.75 -30.37
CA PHE A 46 -27.49 2.77 -31.09
C PHE A 46 -26.49 1.98 -30.25
N GLU A 47 -26.13 2.49 -29.07
CA GLU A 47 -25.23 1.84 -28.12
C GLU A 47 -25.96 0.78 -27.27
N TYR A 48 -27.30 0.79 -27.30
CA TYR A 48 -28.18 -0.09 -26.54
C TYR A 48 -29.06 -0.86 -27.55
N ARG A 49 -29.35 -2.16 -27.34
CA ARG A 49 -30.27 -2.93 -28.20
C ARG A 49 -31.73 -2.50 -27.99
N MET A 50 -32.03 -1.23 -28.24
CA MET A 50 -33.33 -0.61 -28.01
C MET A 50 -34.29 -0.81 -29.17
N LEU A 51 -33.81 -1.21 -30.35
CA LEU A 51 -34.69 -1.44 -31.50
C LEU A 51 -35.70 -2.55 -31.19
N ASP A 52 -35.24 -3.70 -30.65
CA ASP A 52 -36.11 -4.84 -30.33
C ASP A 52 -37.12 -4.51 -29.21
N VAL A 53 -36.75 -3.61 -28.29
CA VAL A 53 -37.60 -3.10 -27.21
C VAL A 53 -38.69 -2.16 -27.77
N VAL A 54 -38.33 -1.30 -28.72
CA VAL A 54 -39.21 -0.27 -29.28
C VAL A 54 -40.10 -0.82 -30.40
N THR A 55 -39.66 -1.88 -31.11
CA THR A 55 -40.41 -2.51 -32.20
C THR A 55 -41.12 -3.81 -31.81
N GLY A 56 -41.01 -4.24 -30.55
CA GLY A 56 -41.67 -5.45 -30.04
C GLY A 56 -43.20 -5.34 -30.02
N GLU A 57 -43.89 -6.48 -30.03
CA GLU A 57 -45.34 -6.49 -29.76
C GLU A 57 -45.64 -5.92 -28.36
N LYS A 58 -46.87 -5.41 -28.16
CA LYS A 58 -47.31 -4.90 -26.85
C LYS A 58 -47.02 -5.96 -25.77
N VAL A 59 -46.20 -5.58 -24.79
CA VAL A 59 -45.91 -6.35 -23.59
C VAL A 59 -47.22 -6.61 -22.83
N LYS A 60 -47.57 -7.88 -22.58
CA LYS A 60 -48.87 -8.27 -21.98
C LYS A 60 -48.74 -8.73 -20.53
N THR A 61 -47.53 -9.09 -20.11
CA THR A 61 -47.25 -9.62 -18.77
C THR A 61 -46.04 -8.95 -18.13
N GLY A 62 -45.94 -9.04 -16.79
CA GLY A 62 -44.80 -8.50 -16.04
C GLY A 62 -43.48 -9.19 -16.41
N ASP A 63 -43.49 -10.50 -16.69
CA ASP A 63 -42.28 -11.24 -17.05
C ASP A 63 -41.75 -10.86 -18.43
N GLU A 64 -42.65 -10.63 -19.40
CA GLU A 64 -42.30 -10.08 -20.71
C GLU A 64 -41.71 -8.67 -20.58
N PHE A 65 -42.26 -7.85 -19.67
CA PHE A 65 -41.71 -6.53 -19.37
C PHE A 65 -40.29 -6.61 -18.81
N PHE A 66 -40.09 -7.47 -17.81
CA PHE A 66 -38.77 -7.66 -17.18
C PHE A 66 -37.74 -8.21 -18.17
N ALA A 67 -38.11 -9.15 -19.04
CA ALA A 67 -37.21 -9.72 -20.04
C ALA A 67 -36.71 -8.67 -21.05
N VAL A 68 -37.57 -7.73 -21.43
CA VAL A 68 -37.24 -6.64 -22.37
C VAL A 68 -36.49 -5.51 -21.66
N PHE A 69 -36.84 -5.19 -20.40
CA PHE A 69 -36.26 -4.08 -19.65
C PHE A 69 -34.90 -4.42 -19.01
N ASN A 70 -34.68 -5.66 -18.58
CA ASN A 70 -33.45 -6.05 -17.86
C ASN A 70 -32.15 -5.76 -18.65
N PRO A 71 -32.05 -6.02 -19.97
CA PRO A 71 -30.87 -5.63 -20.76
C PRO A 71 -30.61 -4.11 -20.75
N LEU A 72 -31.66 -3.30 -20.80
CA LEU A 72 -31.57 -1.84 -20.70
C LEU A 72 -31.11 -1.41 -19.30
N TYR A 73 -31.70 -1.99 -18.26
CA TYR A 73 -31.29 -1.77 -16.87
C TYR A 73 -29.81 -2.12 -16.65
N GLN A 74 -29.36 -3.28 -17.10
CA GLN A 74 -27.95 -3.70 -16.96
C GLN A 74 -26.99 -2.76 -17.71
N SER A 75 -27.39 -2.28 -18.89
CA SER A 75 -26.56 -1.36 -19.67
C SER A 75 -26.51 0.05 -19.06
N LEU A 76 -27.61 0.51 -18.47
CA LEU A 76 -27.70 1.82 -17.82
C LEU A 76 -27.06 1.83 -16.43
N PHE A 77 -27.39 0.89 -15.55
CA PHE A 77 -26.96 0.94 -14.15
C PHE A 77 -25.61 0.24 -13.91
N ASN A 78 -25.26 -0.76 -14.71
CA ASN A 78 -24.03 -1.54 -14.53
C ASN A 78 -22.96 -1.27 -15.60
N GLY A 79 -23.27 -0.46 -16.61
CA GLY A 79 -22.32 -0.07 -17.67
C GLY A 79 -21.89 -1.20 -18.61
N ASN A 80 -22.46 -2.40 -18.48
CA ASN A 80 -22.11 -3.59 -19.27
C ASN A 80 -22.78 -3.55 -20.64
N CYS A 81 -22.06 -3.09 -21.68
CA CYS A 81 -22.54 -3.24 -23.06
C CYS A 81 -21.85 -4.42 -23.77
N PRO A 82 -22.61 -5.35 -24.39
CA PRO A 82 -22.05 -6.34 -25.31
C PRO A 82 -21.34 -5.67 -26.48
N VAL A 83 -20.20 -6.25 -26.89
CA VAL A 83 -19.22 -5.69 -27.84
C VAL A 83 -19.79 -5.38 -29.24
N ASP A 84 -20.90 -6.02 -29.62
CA ASP A 84 -21.27 -6.09 -31.03
C ASP A 84 -21.87 -4.82 -31.65
N ASN A 85 -22.23 -3.79 -30.89
CA ASN A 85 -23.01 -2.69 -31.48
C ASN A 85 -22.64 -1.30 -30.97
N SER A 86 -21.55 -0.73 -31.48
CA SER A 86 -21.46 0.72 -31.54
C SER A 86 -20.85 1.17 -32.87
N HIS A 87 -21.73 1.46 -33.83
CA HIS A 87 -21.51 2.04 -35.15
C HIS A 87 -21.30 1.03 -36.32
N PRO A 88 -22.12 1.09 -37.39
CA PRO A 88 -22.02 0.21 -38.56
C PRO A 88 -20.73 0.38 -39.40
N LEU A 89 -19.77 1.19 -38.94
CA LEU A 89 -18.47 1.42 -39.57
C LEU A 89 -17.27 1.10 -38.65
N ARG A 90 -17.50 0.80 -37.36
CA ARG A 90 -16.42 0.52 -36.38
C ARG A 90 -16.00 -0.95 -36.33
N GLY A 91 -16.72 -1.85 -37.00
CA GLY A 91 -16.39 -3.28 -37.09
C GLY A 91 -15.38 -3.64 -38.20
N ILE A 92 -14.85 -2.68 -38.95
CA ILE A 92 -13.85 -2.98 -39.99
C ILE A 92 -12.46 -2.98 -39.33
N GLY A 93 -12.01 -4.18 -38.95
CA GLY A 93 -10.58 -4.46 -38.67
C GLY A 93 -10.11 -4.45 -37.21
N TYR A 94 -11.01 -4.31 -36.22
CA TYR A 94 -10.65 -4.41 -34.80
C TYR A 94 -11.47 -5.48 -34.07
N GLU A 95 -10.81 -6.56 -33.63
CA GLU A 95 -11.34 -7.45 -32.59
C GLU A 95 -11.01 -6.86 -31.22
N VAL A 96 -12.02 -6.38 -30.48
CA VAL A 96 -11.86 -6.01 -29.06
C VAL A 96 -12.25 -7.20 -28.20
N LYS A 97 -11.28 -7.82 -27.51
CA LYS A 97 -11.44 -9.08 -26.74
C LYS A 97 -12.04 -8.89 -25.33
N GLY A 98 -13.06 -8.06 -25.14
CA GLY A 98 -13.73 -7.93 -23.83
C GLY A 98 -14.89 -6.94 -23.77
N PRO A 99 -15.76 -7.03 -22.76
CA PRO A 99 -16.89 -6.12 -22.56
C PRO A 99 -16.41 -4.67 -22.42
N TYR A 100 -17.09 -3.76 -23.11
CA TYR A 100 -16.82 -2.32 -23.00
C TYR A 100 -17.69 -1.74 -21.88
N TYR A 101 -17.05 -1.22 -20.84
CA TYR A 101 -17.75 -0.51 -19.77
C TYR A 101 -18.04 0.91 -20.25
N THR A 102 -19.31 1.19 -20.54
CA THR A 102 -19.73 2.59 -20.68
C THR A 102 -19.63 3.21 -19.29
N GLY A 103 -19.04 4.40 -19.17
CA GLY A 103 -18.90 5.13 -17.90
C GLY A 103 -20.24 5.66 -17.36
N SER A 104 -21.30 4.86 -17.44
CA SER A 104 -22.64 5.25 -17.04
C SER A 104 -22.65 5.65 -15.56
N GLN A 105 -23.23 6.82 -15.29
CA GLN A 105 -23.33 7.43 -13.96
C GLN A 105 -24.75 7.30 -13.38
N VAL A 106 -25.59 6.47 -13.99
CA VAL A 106 -26.99 6.28 -13.61
C VAL A 106 -27.06 5.41 -12.36
N LYS A 107 -27.65 5.93 -11.28
CA LYS A 107 -27.95 5.21 -10.04
C LYS A 107 -29.44 5.29 -9.71
N SER A 108 -29.98 4.22 -9.11
CA SER A 108 -31.35 4.21 -8.61
C SER A 108 -31.45 5.11 -7.38
N LEU A 109 -32.55 5.87 -7.26
CA LEU A 109 -32.83 6.63 -6.03
C LEU A 109 -33.13 5.72 -4.83
N ASP A 110 -33.58 4.49 -5.06
CA ASP A 110 -33.83 3.52 -3.98
C ASP A 110 -32.52 3.06 -3.30
N ASP A 111 -31.39 3.20 -3.98
CA ASP A 111 -30.06 2.88 -3.44
C ASP A 111 -29.43 4.09 -2.71
N ASP A 112 -30.02 5.28 -2.84
CA ASP A 112 -29.49 6.52 -2.26
C ASP A 112 -30.01 6.71 -0.83
N LYS A 113 -29.09 6.85 0.13
CA LYS A 113 -29.43 6.96 1.55
C LYS A 113 -30.00 8.33 1.87
N ASN A 114 -31.05 8.36 2.69
CA ASN A 114 -31.76 9.57 3.12
C ASN A 114 -30.97 10.52 4.03
N VAL A 115 -29.66 10.36 4.21
CA VAL A 115 -28.85 11.18 5.15
C VAL A 115 -27.61 11.74 4.45
N TRP A 116 -27.40 13.05 4.58
CA TRP A 116 -26.21 13.73 4.08
C TRP A 116 -25.55 14.57 5.18
N VAL A 117 -24.28 14.27 5.47
CA VAL A 117 -23.47 15.12 6.36
C VAL A 117 -22.82 16.25 5.54
N HIS A 118 -23.07 17.50 5.91
CA HIS A 118 -22.49 18.68 5.25
C HIS A 118 -21.62 19.48 6.22
N SER A 119 -20.64 20.21 5.69
CA SER A 119 -19.84 21.16 6.44
C SER A 119 -19.53 22.35 5.55
N LEU A 120 -19.69 23.57 6.07
CA LEU A 120 -19.26 24.78 5.38
C LEU A 120 -17.72 24.90 5.36
N LYS A 121 -17.08 24.46 6.44
CA LYS A 121 -15.62 24.47 6.60
C LYS A 121 -14.94 23.38 5.77
N TYR A 122 -15.56 22.21 5.66
CA TYR A 122 -15.02 21.04 4.93
C TYR A 122 -16.03 20.51 3.89
N PRO A 123 -16.09 21.09 2.67
CA PRO A 123 -17.10 20.74 1.67
C PRO A 123 -17.09 19.27 1.21
N PHE A 124 -16.01 18.53 1.46
CA PHE A 124 -15.85 17.12 1.12
C PHE A 124 -16.42 16.14 2.17
N MET A 125 -16.93 16.64 3.31
CA MET A 125 -17.29 15.80 4.46
C MET A 125 -18.38 14.77 4.15
N GLY A 126 -19.37 15.14 3.33
CA GLY A 126 -20.43 14.22 2.92
C GLY A 126 -19.88 12.98 2.22
N LYS A 127 -18.83 13.15 1.40
CA LYS A 127 -18.17 12.03 0.73
C LYS A 127 -17.40 11.13 1.69
N ILE A 128 -16.76 11.70 2.71
CA ILE A 128 -16.07 10.93 3.75
C ILE A 128 -17.05 10.03 4.50
N PHE A 129 -18.16 10.59 4.97
CA PHE A 129 -19.18 9.85 5.71
C PHE A 129 -19.86 8.76 4.85
N GLU A 130 -20.11 9.05 3.57
CA GLU A 130 -20.56 8.04 2.60
C GLU A 130 -19.56 6.87 2.50
N ILE A 131 -18.26 7.18 2.42
CA ILE A 131 -17.20 6.16 2.36
C ILE A 131 -17.13 5.37 3.67
N PHE A 132 -17.16 6.02 4.83
CA PHE A 132 -17.18 5.34 6.13
C PHE A 132 -18.28 4.28 6.18
N GLN A 133 -19.50 4.63 5.82
CA GLN A 133 -20.60 3.68 5.85
C GLN A 133 -20.45 2.55 4.81
N ASN A 134 -20.12 2.89 3.56
CA ASN A 134 -20.15 1.91 2.46
C ASN A 134 -18.91 1.02 2.42
N ASN A 135 -17.80 1.44 3.03
CA ASN A 135 -16.50 0.77 2.95
C ASN A 135 -15.99 0.30 4.31
N MET A 136 -16.87 0.14 5.30
CA MET A 136 -16.51 -0.41 6.62
C MET A 136 -15.67 -1.69 6.54
N HIS A 137 -16.03 -2.59 5.62
CA HIS A 137 -15.31 -3.83 5.39
C HIS A 137 -13.88 -3.64 4.86
N ILE A 138 -13.56 -2.50 4.23
CA ILE A 138 -12.20 -2.14 3.79
C ILE A 138 -11.37 -1.66 4.99
N PHE A 139 -11.98 -0.89 5.90
CA PHE A 139 -11.29 -0.38 7.10
C PHE A 139 -11.04 -1.46 8.16
N ALA A 140 -11.86 -2.51 8.19
CA ALA A 140 -11.73 -3.64 9.11
C ALA A 140 -10.75 -4.73 8.65
N ARG A 141 -10.25 -4.69 7.40
CA ARG A 141 -9.25 -5.65 6.91
C ARG A 141 -7.85 -5.27 7.40
N PRO A 142 -6.96 -6.26 7.65
CA PRO A 142 -5.53 -6.02 7.75
C PRO A 142 -5.04 -5.16 6.59
N THR A 143 -3.97 -4.42 6.80
CA THR A 143 -3.40 -3.57 5.75
C THR A 143 -2.66 -4.37 4.67
N ASP A 144 -2.91 -5.68 4.56
CA ASP A 144 -2.15 -6.63 3.74
C ASP A 144 -1.94 -6.16 2.29
N ILE A 145 -0.69 -5.77 2.05
CA ILE A 145 0.22 -6.21 0.98
C ILE A 145 -0.45 -6.46 -0.37
N PHE A 146 -0.71 -5.36 -1.07
CA PHE A 146 -0.38 -5.30 -2.48
C PHE A 146 0.62 -4.17 -2.66
N PHE A 147 1.91 -4.50 -2.82
CA PHE A 147 2.86 -3.59 -3.46
C PHE A 147 2.51 -3.51 -4.94
N LEU A 148 1.38 -2.90 -5.24
CA LEU A 148 1.12 -2.38 -6.57
C LEU A 148 2.06 -1.18 -6.75
N PRO A 149 2.85 -1.10 -7.84
CA PRO A 149 3.64 0.09 -8.17
C PRO A 149 2.81 1.39 -8.07
N GLU A 150 1.51 1.30 -8.35
CA GLU A 150 0.51 2.35 -8.18
C GLU A 150 0.43 2.86 -6.72
N ILE A 151 0.57 1.99 -5.73
CA ILE A 151 0.57 2.36 -4.31
C ILE A 151 1.80 3.20 -3.95
N LYS A 152 2.99 2.93 -4.51
CA LYS A 152 4.15 3.80 -4.29
C LYS A 152 3.87 5.23 -4.75
N SER A 153 3.32 5.39 -5.96
CA SER A 153 3.01 6.72 -6.50
C SER A 153 2.04 7.51 -5.62
N ILE A 154 1.08 6.82 -4.98
CA ILE A 154 0.13 7.45 -4.06
C ILE A 154 0.81 7.92 -2.77
N TYR A 155 1.64 7.06 -2.16
CA TYR A 155 2.32 7.45 -0.92
C TYR A 155 3.37 8.54 -1.17
N ASP A 156 4.11 8.48 -2.29
CA ASP A 156 5.08 9.52 -2.67
C ASP A 156 4.40 10.86 -2.93
N TYR A 157 3.19 10.85 -3.52
CA TYR A 157 2.36 12.05 -3.67
C TYR A 157 1.98 12.64 -2.31
N LEU A 158 1.49 11.80 -1.39
CA LEU A 158 1.02 12.19 -0.05
C LEU A 158 2.13 12.65 0.91
N SER A 159 3.39 12.26 0.68
CA SER A 159 4.51 12.80 1.43
C SER A 159 4.78 14.28 1.13
N ASN A 160 4.35 14.79 -0.04
CA ASN A 160 4.58 16.17 -0.47
C ASN A 160 3.31 17.01 -0.64
N HIS A 161 2.13 16.41 -0.51
CA HIS A 161 0.85 17.09 -0.73
C HIS A 161 -0.10 16.81 0.42
N THR A 162 -0.79 17.87 0.85
CA THR A 162 -1.91 17.76 1.78
C THR A 162 -3.18 17.28 1.05
N LEU A 163 -4.25 16.99 1.80
CA LEU A 163 -5.54 16.74 1.18
C LEU A 163 -6.04 17.96 0.42
N GLN A 164 -5.78 19.17 0.94
CA GLN A 164 -6.20 20.41 0.28
C GLN A 164 -5.46 20.61 -1.04
N ASP A 165 -4.16 20.33 -1.08
CA ASP A 165 -3.37 20.37 -2.32
C ASP A 165 -3.97 19.40 -3.36
N MET A 166 -4.30 18.16 -2.95
CA MET A 166 -4.92 17.15 -3.82
C MET A 166 -6.27 17.59 -4.40
N LEU A 167 -7.13 18.22 -3.59
CA LEU A 167 -8.45 18.69 -4.03
C LEU A 167 -8.36 19.85 -5.03
N LEU A 168 -7.23 20.56 -5.06
CA LEU A 168 -6.99 21.72 -5.92
C LEU A 168 -6.07 21.41 -7.09
N ASP A 169 -5.56 20.18 -7.23
CA ASP A 169 -4.61 19.78 -8.26
C ASP A 169 -5.31 19.40 -9.59
N PRO A 170 -5.29 20.28 -10.62
CA PRO A 170 -5.93 19.99 -11.91
C PRO A 170 -5.12 18.98 -12.74
N GLY A 171 -3.87 18.72 -12.37
CA GLY A 171 -2.96 17.80 -13.07
C GLY A 171 -3.02 16.37 -12.55
N LEU A 172 -3.68 16.14 -11.41
CA LEU A 172 -3.81 14.82 -10.82
C LEU A 172 -4.74 13.94 -11.68
N GLU A 173 -4.20 12.82 -12.17
CA GLU A 173 -4.99 11.84 -12.92
C GLU A 173 -6.21 11.41 -12.10
N THR A 174 -7.40 11.42 -12.71
CA THR A 174 -8.67 11.15 -12.00
C THR A 174 -8.64 9.83 -11.23
N ARG A 175 -8.07 8.77 -11.83
CA ARG A 175 -7.96 7.47 -11.19
C ARG A 175 -7.03 7.50 -9.97
N MET A 176 -5.90 8.21 -10.07
CA MET A 176 -4.96 8.39 -8.96
C MET A 176 -5.61 9.18 -7.81
N GLY A 177 -6.30 10.28 -8.11
CA GLY A 177 -7.00 11.09 -7.11
C GLY A 177 -8.04 10.32 -6.30
N ILE A 178 -8.79 9.40 -6.92
CA ILE A 178 -9.74 8.51 -6.20
C ILE A 178 -8.99 7.64 -5.17
N TRP A 179 -7.86 7.04 -5.54
CA TRP A 179 -7.10 6.18 -4.64
C TRP A 179 -6.42 6.95 -3.52
N VAL A 180 -5.83 8.11 -3.82
CA VAL A 180 -5.24 9.01 -2.82
C VAL A 180 -6.30 9.39 -1.78
N PHE A 181 -7.50 9.76 -2.24
CA PHE A 181 -8.61 10.11 -1.35
C PHE A 181 -9.06 8.94 -0.47
N LEU A 182 -9.26 7.74 -1.03
CA LEU A 182 -9.63 6.55 -0.26
C LEU A 182 -8.59 6.20 0.82
N ILE A 183 -7.31 6.31 0.49
CA ILE A 183 -6.21 6.08 1.43
C ILE A 183 -6.21 7.13 2.54
N LYS A 184 -6.44 8.40 2.22
CA LYS A 184 -6.59 9.46 3.24
C LYS A 184 -7.82 9.22 4.13
N VAL A 185 -8.95 8.75 3.59
CA VAL A 185 -10.12 8.42 4.43
C VAL A 185 -9.83 7.26 5.38
N ARG A 186 -9.06 6.25 4.96
CA ARG A 186 -8.57 5.19 5.86
C ARG A 186 -7.69 5.73 6.98
N ASP A 187 -6.81 6.67 6.66
CA ASP A 187 -5.95 7.35 7.63
C ASP A 187 -6.75 8.17 8.66
N LEU A 188 -7.83 8.83 8.22
CA LEU A 188 -8.77 9.52 9.12
C LEU A 188 -9.50 8.52 10.03
N TRP A 189 -10.00 7.41 9.47
CA TRP A 189 -10.62 6.34 10.26
C TRP A 189 -9.68 5.88 11.37
N ASN A 190 -8.43 5.57 11.02
CA ASN A 190 -7.44 5.12 12.00
C ASN A 190 -7.18 6.18 13.08
N SER A 191 -7.04 7.45 12.68
CA SER A 191 -6.81 8.57 13.58
C SER A 191 -7.97 8.78 14.57
N LEU A 192 -9.22 8.62 14.13
CA LEU A 192 -10.40 8.66 14.99
C LEU A 192 -10.43 7.46 15.94
N THR A 193 -10.19 6.24 15.41
CA THR A 193 -10.26 5.01 16.19
C THR A 193 -9.13 4.79 17.19
N MET A 194 -8.11 5.66 17.18
CA MET A 194 -7.12 5.71 18.25
C MET A 194 -7.75 6.20 19.57
N TYR A 195 -8.72 7.10 19.49
CA TYR A 195 -9.35 7.74 20.65
C TYR A 195 -10.81 7.31 20.85
N ILE A 196 -11.44 6.76 19.82
CA ILE A 196 -12.83 6.33 19.82
C ILE A 196 -12.89 4.82 19.61
N PRO A 197 -13.54 4.03 20.48
CA PRO A 197 -13.67 2.58 20.28
C PRO A 197 -14.30 2.25 18.92
N PRO A 198 -13.66 1.43 18.06
CA PRO A 198 -14.14 1.16 16.70
C PRO A 198 -15.57 0.63 16.62
N ILE A 199 -15.95 -0.25 17.56
CA ILE A 199 -17.29 -0.85 17.63
C ILE A 199 -18.35 0.22 17.95
N GLU A 200 -18.05 1.11 18.90
CA GLU A 200 -18.95 2.21 19.24
C GLU A 200 -19.06 3.24 18.11
N PHE A 201 -17.94 3.54 17.47
CA PHE A 201 -17.92 4.46 16.34
C PHE A 201 -18.78 3.93 15.19
N GLN A 202 -18.63 2.64 14.87
CA GLN A 202 -19.45 1.95 13.88
C GLN A 202 -20.94 1.97 14.27
N ALA A 203 -21.27 1.67 15.52
CA ALA A 203 -22.67 1.73 15.99
C ALA A 203 -23.27 3.14 15.87
N CYS A 204 -22.48 4.19 16.06
CA CYS A 204 -22.92 5.57 15.85
C CYS A 204 -23.18 5.88 14.38
N LEU A 205 -22.32 5.40 13.47
CA LEU A 205 -22.53 5.53 12.03
C LEU A 205 -23.78 4.75 11.57
N ASP A 206 -23.93 3.50 12.02
CA ASP A 206 -25.11 2.69 11.70
C ASP A 206 -26.40 3.35 12.22
N SER A 207 -26.38 3.92 13.43
CA SER A 207 -27.50 4.67 13.98
C SER A 207 -27.81 5.93 13.17
N LEU A 208 -26.78 6.70 12.79
CA LEU A 208 -26.93 7.89 11.95
C LEU A 208 -27.65 7.55 10.64
N TYR A 209 -27.22 6.50 9.95
CA TYR A 209 -27.79 6.12 8.65
C TYR A 209 -29.11 5.34 8.74
N SER A 210 -29.41 4.71 9.87
CA SER A 210 -30.66 3.94 10.05
C SER A 210 -31.83 4.80 10.55
N TYR A 211 -31.57 5.86 11.30
CA TYR A 211 -32.62 6.58 12.04
C TYR A 211 -32.70 8.09 11.74
N ARG A 212 -31.73 8.67 11.04
CA ARG A 212 -31.81 10.07 10.62
C ARG A 212 -32.25 10.17 9.17
N HIS A 213 -32.75 11.36 8.83
CA HIS A 213 -33.11 11.74 7.47
C HIS A 213 -32.76 13.21 7.24
N GLY A 214 -32.45 13.58 6.00
CA GLY A 214 -32.11 14.93 5.57
C GLY A 214 -30.63 15.33 5.77
N GLU A 215 -30.42 16.64 5.76
CA GLU A 215 -29.12 17.27 5.96
C GLU A 215 -28.73 17.27 7.44
N ILE A 216 -27.50 16.83 7.72
CA ILE A 216 -26.90 16.80 9.04
C ILE A 216 -25.68 17.71 9.01
N ASP A 217 -25.70 18.73 9.87
CA ASP A 217 -24.57 19.62 10.06
C ASP A 217 -23.43 18.89 10.79
N TYR A 218 -22.25 18.86 10.15
CA TYR A 218 -21.05 18.22 10.67
C TYR A 218 -20.61 18.81 12.01
N ASP A 219 -20.63 20.13 12.15
CA ASP A 219 -20.13 20.81 13.35
C ASP A 219 -20.99 20.44 14.57
N SER A 220 -22.32 20.36 14.37
CA SER A 220 -23.26 19.86 15.37
C SER A 220 -23.01 18.38 15.73
N LEU A 221 -22.81 17.52 14.73
CA LEU A 221 -22.53 16.09 14.94
C LEU A 221 -21.24 15.87 15.74
N VAL A 222 -20.19 16.61 15.40
CA VAL A 222 -18.88 16.55 16.05
C VAL A 222 -18.95 17.08 17.48
N GLY A 223 -19.73 18.13 17.75
CA GLY A 223 -19.98 18.61 19.11
C GLY A 223 -20.61 17.53 20.01
N LEU A 224 -21.54 16.74 19.46
CA LEU A 224 -22.14 15.61 20.17
C LEU A 224 -21.12 14.49 20.43
N TRP A 225 -20.32 14.14 19.42
CA TRP A 225 -19.28 13.12 19.55
C TRP A 225 -18.17 13.53 20.52
N GLY A 226 -17.75 14.80 20.49
CA GLY A 226 -16.78 15.35 21.42
C GLY A 226 -17.27 15.34 22.86
N THR A 227 -18.55 15.66 23.10
CA THR A 227 -19.17 15.54 24.43
C THR A 227 -19.24 14.09 24.90
N ARG A 228 -19.54 13.15 23.99
CA ARG A 228 -19.70 11.72 24.31
C ARG A 228 -18.37 11.07 24.68
N TRP A 229 -17.33 11.28 23.88
CA TRP A 229 -16.06 10.56 24.03
C TRP A 229 -14.97 11.40 24.70
N GLY A 230 -15.20 12.68 24.94
CA GLY A 230 -14.17 13.59 25.47
C GLY A 230 -13.03 13.83 24.49
N VAL A 231 -13.29 13.70 23.18
CA VAL A 231 -12.29 13.78 22.11
C VAL A 231 -12.54 15.02 21.26
N ASP A 232 -11.49 15.80 21.01
CA ASP A 232 -11.55 16.92 20.06
C ASP A 232 -11.42 16.40 18.62
N VAL A 233 -12.56 15.98 18.06
CA VAL A 233 -12.66 15.40 16.72
C VAL A 233 -12.37 16.44 15.62
N ASP A 234 -12.70 17.73 15.81
CA ASP A 234 -12.35 18.77 14.82
C ASP A 234 -10.83 18.98 14.80
N ASN A 235 -10.14 18.96 15.93
CA ASN A 235 -8.67 19.04 15.94
C ASN A 235 -8.01 17.81 15.27
N ILE A 236 -8.56 16.60 15.45
CA ILE A 236 -8.09 15.41 14.70
C ILE A 236 -8.25 15.64 13.19
N LEU A 237 -9.41 16.14 12.76
CA LEU A 237 -9.67 16.41 11.35
C LEU A 237 -8.76 17.51 10.80
N GLN A 238 -8.57 18.61 11.52
CA GLN A 238 -7.69 19.71 11.10
C GLN A 238 -6.26 19.21 10.86
N ARG A 239 -5.71 18.45 11.81
CA ARG A 239 -4.39 17.81 11.66
C ARG A 239 -4.37 16.89 10.45
N TRP A 240 -5.40 16.07 10.27
CA TRP A 240 -5.48 15.16 9.13
C TRP A 240 -5.56 15.87 7.77
N VAL A 241 -6.32 16.97 7.64
CA VAL A 241 -6.41 17.73 6.38
C VAL A 241 -5.06 18.33 6.00
N MET A 242 -4.36 18.87 7.00
CA MET A 242 -3.09 19.59 6.82
C MET A 242 -1.86 18.68 6.85
N ALA A 243 -2.02 17.40 7.17
CA ALA A 243 -0.92 16.45 7.28
C ALA A 243 -0.23 16.28 5.92
N ARG A 244 1.07 16.60 5.90
CA ARG A 244 2.05 16.08 4.95
C ARG A 244 2.64 14.85 5.61
N HIS A 245 2.66 13.72 4.91
CA HIS A 245 3.08 12.47 5.53
C HIS A 245 4.59 12.23 5.43
N ASP A 246 5.36 13.12 6.06
CA ASP A 246 6.83 13.13 6.11
C ASP A 246 7.41 12.56 7.42
N GLN A 247 6.56 12.07 8.33
CA GLN A 247 6.97 11.32 9.50
C GLN A 247 7.69 10.01 9.10
N CYS A 248 8.62 9.55 9.94
CA CYS A 248 9.37 8.32 9.71
C CYS A 248 9.72 7.66 11.04
N PHE A 249 9.57 6.35 11.11
CA PHE A 249 9.79 5.60 12.34
C PHE A 249 10.94 4.61 12.21
N ARG A 250 11.82 4.60 13.22
CA ARG A 250 12.87 3.60 13.40
C ARG A 250 12.40 2.59 14.43
N ILE A 251 12.34 1.31 14.05
CA ILE A 251 11.90 0.21 14.93
C ILE A 251 13.10 -0.68 15.22
N LYS A 252 13.28 -1.08 16.48
CA LYS A 252 14.41 -1.91 16.93
C LYS A 252 13.98 -2.96 17.94
N ASP A 253 14.82 -3.99 18.05
CA ASP A 253 14.74 -5.06 19.05
C ASP A 253 13.36 -5.72 19.13
N ASP A 254 12.70 -5.82 17.97
CA ASP A 254 11.34 -6.30 17.88
C ASP A 254 11.31 -7.84 17.86
N ILE A 255 10.58 -8.43 18.79
CA ILE A 255 10.49 -9.88 18.97
C ILE A 255 9.04 -10.28 19.12
N LEU A 256 8.63 -11.28 18.33
CA LEU A 256 7.36 -11.97 18.43
C LEU A 256 7.56 -13.34 19.08
N TYR A 257 7.05 -13.51 20.28
CA TYR A 257 6.96 -14.79 20.98
C TYR A 257 5.60 -15.45 20.69
N TYR A 258 5.61 -16.75 20.44
CA TYR A 258 4.39 -17.56 20.33
C TYR A 258 4.44 -18.73 21.31
N ASP A 259 3.43 -18.80 22.18
CA ASP A 259 3.25 -19.93 23.08
C ASP A 259 2.29 -20.97 22.47
N THR A 260 2.76 -22.20 22.37
CA THR A 260 2.02 -23.29 21.72
C THR A 260 0.85 -23.84 22.54
N VAL A 261 0.92 -23.72 23.86
CA VAL A 261 -0.03 -24.35 24.80
C VAL A 261 -1.20 -23.40 25.03
N ALA A 262 -0.89 -22.16 25.45
CA ALA A 262 -1.85 -21.09 25.66
C ALA A 262 -2.40 -20.54 24.33
N LYS A 263 -1.72 -20.80 23.20
CA LYS A 263 -2.04 -20.26 21.87
C LYS A 263 -2.13 -18.73 21.88
N ARG A 264 -1.13 -18.09 22.49
CA ARG A 264 -1.02 -16.63 22.62
C ARG A 264 0.29 -16.16 22.05
N MET A 265 0.30 -14.89 21.64
CA MET A 265 1.48 -14.19 21.16
C MET A 265 1.81 -13.04 22.09
N LYS A 266 3.11 -12.82 22.33
CA LYS A 266 3.62 -11.62 22.97
C LYS A 266 4.57 -10.94 22.00
N VAL A 267 4.36 -9.67 21.76
CA VAL A 267 5.26 -8.87 20.93
C VAL A 267 5.82 -7.71 21.74
N MET A 268 7.10 -7.42 21.55
CA MET A 268 7.76 -6.31 22.20
C MET A 268 8.87 -5.73 21.32
N GLY A 269 9.24 -4.49 21.57
CA GLY A 269 10.31 -3.80 20.87
C GLY A 269 10.30 -2.31 21.17
N ASN A 270 11.14 -1.57 20.45
CA ASN A 270 11.30 -0.13 20.62
C ASN A 270 11.01 0.60 19.31
N ILE A 271 10.47 1.82 19.39
CA ILE A 271 10.22 2.68 18.24
C ILE A 271 10.62 4.13 18.54
N MET A 272 11.15 4.81 17.53
CA MET A 272 11.49 6.23 17.55
C MET A 272 10.89 6.92 16.33
N ASN A 273 10.27 8.09 16.49
CA ASN A 273 9.99 8.97 15.35
C ASN A 273 11.25 9.77 15.02
N ILE A 274 11.88 9.45 13.88
CA ILE A 274 13.06 10.15 13.35
C ILE A 274 12.70 11.19 12.28
N GLY A 275 11.40 11.34 11.99
CA GLY A 275 10.89 12.32 11.04
C GLY A 275 10.74 13.73 11.63
N LYS A 276 10.15 14.63 10.84
CA LYS A 276 9.95 16.04 11.21
C LYS A 276 8.53 16.36 11.70
N THR A 277 7.59 15.47 11.48
CA THR A 277 6.20 15.60 11.89
C THR A 277 5.77 14.42 12.75
N GLY A 278 4.76 14.64 13.57
CA GLY A 278 4.15 13.58 14.36
C GLY A 278 3.33 12.64 13.49
N GLY A 279 3.20 11.39 13.94
CA GLY A 279 2.34 10.44 13.24
C GLY A 279 2.01 9.21 14.04
N MET A 280 1.11 8.41 13.48
CA MET A 280 0.57 7.23 14.12
C MET A 280 1.23 5.95 13.61
N VAL A 281 1.48 5.04 14.54
CA VAL A 281 1.86 3.66 14.32
C VAL A 281 0.87 2.74 15.01
N PHE A 282 0.70 1.52 14.51
CA PHE A 282 -0.18 0.55 15.13
C PHE A 282 0.23 -0.90 14.85
N ILE A 283 -0.07 -1.78 15.80
CA ILE A 283 0.07 -3.23 15.63
C ILE A 283 -1.32 -3.79 15.31
N GLU A 284 -1.44 -4.48 14.18
CA GLU A 284 -2.65 -5.21 13.82
C GLU A 284 -2.67 -6.55 14.54
N HIS A 285 -3.70 -6.81 15.34
CA HIS A 285 -3.79 -7.99 16.18
C HIS A 285 -5.24 -8.48 16.35
N LYS A 286 -5.39 -9.71 16.82
CA LYS A 286 -6.66 -10.28 17.28
C LYS A 286 -6.54 -10.49 18.79
N PRO A 287 -7.27 -9.72 19.61
CA PRO A 287 -7.14 -9.76 21.06
C PRO A 287 -7.26 -11.18 21.62
N LEU A 288 -8.22 -11.97 21.13
CA LEU A 288 -8.41 -13.37 21.51
C LEU A 288 -8.10 -14.33 20.35
N PRO A 289 -7.64 -15.57 20.62
CA PRO A 289 -7.20 -16.52 19.58
C PRO A 289 -8.29 -16.89 18.55
N ASP A 290 -9.55 -16.90 18.96
CA ASP A 290 -10.73 -17.25 18.17
C ASP A 290 -11.46 -16.03 17.58
N GLN A 291 -11.03 -14.81 17.94
CA GLN A 291 -11.65 -13.58 17.46
C GLN A 291 -11.40 -13.38 15.95
N LYS A 292 -12.46 -13.02 15.22
CA LYS A 292 -12.38 -12.77 13.77
C LYS A 292 -12.00 -11.33 13.43
N VAL A 293 -12.39 -10.38 14.29
CA VAL A 293 -12.18 -8.94 14.10
C VAL A 293 -10.72 -8.59 14.41
N VAL A 294 -10.11 -7.81 13.53
CA VAL A 294 -8.76 -7.27 13.72
C VAL A 294 -8.87 -5.91 14.41
N GLU A 295 -8.10 -5.76 15.48
CA GLU A 295 -7.97 -4.51 16.24
C GLU A 295 -6.58 -3.91 16.01
N ARG A 296 -6.45 -2.63 16.35
CA ARG A 296 -5.23 -1.83 16.14
C ARG A 296 -4.75 -1.30 17.48
N PHE A 297 -3.66 -1.89 17.99
CA PHE A 297 -2.97 -1.38 19.16
C PHE A 297 -2.08 -0.21 18.73
N SER A 298 -2.58 1.02 18.91
CA SER A 298 -2.07 2.22 18.24
C SER A 298 -1.33 3.17 19.18
N CYS A 299 -0.40 3.96 18.63
CA CYS A 299 0.30 5.03 19.32
C CYS A 299 0.55 6.20 18.36
N TYR A 300 0.53 7.42 18.88
CA TYR A 300 0.98 8.62 18.17
C TYR A 300 2.32 9.06 18.76
N LEU A 301 3.30 9.35 17.92
CA LEU A 301 4.63 9.83 18.34
C LEU A 301 4.93 11.17 17.67
N GLU A 302 5.27 12.17 18.48
CA GLU A 302 5.83 13.44 17.99
C GLU A 302 7.30 13.26 17.54
N PRO A 303 7.86 14.19 16.76
CA PRO A 303 9.26 14.13 16.32
C PRO A 303 10.23 13.94 17.47
N GLY A 304 11.13 12.95 17.34
CA GLY A 304 12.12 12.62 18.36
C GLY A 304 11.59 11.78 19.54
N GLU A 305 10.28 11.55 19.65
CA GLU A 305 9.74 10.71 20.72
C GLU A 305 10.10 9.25 20.52
N THR A 306 10.37 8.60 21.65
CA THR A 306 10.74 7.19 21.75
C THR A 306 9.79 6.42 22.67
N ARG A 307 9.35 5.25 22.23
CA ARG A 307 8.45 4.36 22.98
C ARG A 307 8.96 2.92 22.93
N ALA A 308 8.89 2.23 24.06
CA ALA A 308 8.90 0.78 24.10
C ALA A 308 7.45 0.28 24.01
N PHE A 309 7.21 -0.77 23.22
CA PHE A 309 5.91 -1.42 23.15
C PHE A 309 5.98 -2.83 23.70
N THR A 310 4.91 -3.26 24.34
CA THR A 310 4.66 -4.67 24.67
C THR A 310 3.17 -4.94 24.51
N LEU A 311 2.82 -6.02 23.82
CA LEU A 311 1.43 -6.42 23.59
C LEU A 311 1.32 -7.94 23.68
N VAL A 312 0.40 -8.41 24.52
CA VAL A 312 -0.03 -9.81 24.62
C VAL A 312 -1.40 -9.94 23.96
N SER A 313 -1.49 -10.83 22.99
CA SER A 313 -2.68 -10.99 22.15
C SER A 313 -2.88 -12.45 21.73
N GLY A 314 -4.10 -12.81 21.32
CA GLY A 314 -4.37 -14.13 20.75
C GLY A 314 -3.62 -14.38 19.45
N SER A 315 -3.54 -13.37 18.59
CA SER A 315 -2.70 -13.38 17.39
C SER A 315 -2.20 -11.98 17.08
N VAL A 316 -0.95 -11.86 16.63
CA VAL A 316 -0.33 -10.63 16.12
C VAL A 316 -0.09 -10.81 14.63
N ILE A 317 -0.50 -9.83 13.82
CA ILE A 317 -0.47 -9.89 12.35
C ILE A 317 0.74 -9.13 11.81
N SER A 318 0.81 -7.82 12.08
CA SER A 318 1.87 -6.95 11.55
C SER A 318 2.01 -5.67 12.37
N MET A 319 3.15 -4.99 12.22
CA MET A 319 3.31 -3.58 12.61
C MET A 319 3.10 -2.69 11.39
N ASN A 320 2.40 -1.59 11.55
CA ASN A 320 2.12 -0.63 10.49
C ASN A 320 2.45 0.80 10.93
N THR A 321 3.14 1.51 10.06
CA THR A 321 3.57 2.91 10.24
C THR A 321 2.65 3.91 9.55
N GLY A 322 1.43 3.49 9.20
CA GLY A 322 0.41 4.33 8.57
C GLY A 322 0.84 4.87 7.21
N LEU A 323 0.64 6.17 7.00
CA LEU A 323 1.03 6.85 5.77
C LEU A 323 2.44 7.46 5.81
N SER A 324 3.25 7.12 6.82
CA SER A 324 4.62 7.61 6.97
C SER A 324 5.48 7.44 5.71
N ALA A 325 6.64 8.07 5.71
CA ALA A 325 7.67 7.88 4.70
C ALA A 325 8.33 6.50 4.75
N ASN A 326 8.05 5.65 5.74
CA ASN A 326 8.60 4.29 5.79
C ASN A 326 8.13 3.47 4.57
N ARG A 327 9.06 2.71 3.99
CA ARG A 327 8.77 1.78 2.89
C ARG A 327 9.45 0.43 3.18
N PRO A 328 8.71 -0.65 3.37
CA PRO A 328 7.26 -0.70 3.44
C PRO A 328 6.69 -0.08 4.71
N CYS A 329 5.44 0.37 4.63
CA CYS A 329 4.72 0.87 5.80
C CYS A 329 4.25 -0.27 6.72
N VAL A 330 3.99 -1.46 6.14
CA VAL A 330 3.66 -2.71 6.85
C VAL A 330 4.92 -3.54 7.00
N ARG A 331 5.22 -3.96 8.22
CA ARG A 331 6.41 -4.76 8.56
C ARG A 331 6.01 -5.94 9.44
N TYR A 332 6.69 -7.07 9.21
CA TYR A 332 6.63 -8.23 10.09
C TYR A 332 7.77 -8.18 11.09
N PHE A 333 7.56 -8.83 12.24
CA PHE A 333 8.52 -8.81 13.34
C PHE A 333 9.82 -9.56 12.97
N SER A 334 10.96 -8.96 13.27
CA SER A 334 12.27 -9.43 12.80
C SER A 334 12.67 -10.77 13.40
N ARG A 335 12.25 -11.05 14.64
CA ARG A 335 12.54 -12.28 15.37
C ARG A 335 11.26 -12.99 15.78
N TYR A 336 11.20 -14.29 15.51
CA TYR A 336 10.11 -15.16 15.95
C TYR A 336 10.66 -16.22 16.90
N VAL A 337 10.08 -16.33 18.09
CA VAL A 337 10.50 -17.28 19.13
C VAL A 337 9.32 -18.13 19.56
N LYS A 338 9.44 -19.44 19.37
CA LYS A 338 8.43 -20.41 19.83
C LYS A 338 8.73 -20.82 21.28
N LYS A 339 7.70 -20.82 22.13
CA LYS A 339 7.74 -21.18 23.55
C LYS A 339 6.67 -22.23 23.87
N GLU A 340 6.84 -22.93 24.99
CA GLU A 340 5.90 -23.96 25.45
C GLU A 340 5.55 -23.74 26.92
N GLY A 341 4.28 -23.38 27.18
CA GLY A 341 3.76 -23.16 28.53
C GLY A 341 4.30 -21.90 29.22
N GLU A 342 4.80 -20.92 28.46
CA GLU A 342 5.30 -19.66 29.03
C GLU A 342 4.14 -18.72 29.35
N ASP A 343 4.12 -18.18 30.56
CA ASP A 343 3.14 -17.17 30.95
C ASP A 343 3.59 -15.78 30.45
N PHE A 344 2.83 -15.25 29.49
CA PHE A 344 3.06 -13.91 28.95
C PHE A 344 2.32 -12.81 29.72
N GLY A 345 1.45 -13.17 30.68
CA GLY A 345 0.58 -12.25 31.42
C GLY A 345 -0.81 -12.08 30.77
N GLU A 346 -1.50 -11.03 31.19
CA GLU A 346 -2.85 -10.70 30.73
C GLU A 346 -2.86 -10.17 29.29
N PHE A 347 -4.00 -10.32 28.61
CA PHE A 347 -4.21 -9.71 27.29
C PHE A 347 -4.19 -8.19 27.41
N GLY A 348 -3.58 -7.54 26.42
CA GLY A 348 -3.39 -6.10 26.42
C GLY A 348 -1.92 -5.73 26.31
N GLY A 349 -1.65 -4.44 26.32
CA GLY A 349 -0.32 -3.93 26.09
C GLY A 349 -0.17 -2.47 26.47
N GLU A 350 1.06 -2.00 26.45
CA GLU A 350 1.39 -0.60 26.70
C GLU A 350 2.42 -0.06 25.72
N TRP A 351 2.36 1.26 25.52
CA TRP A 351 3.39 2.06 24.85
C TRP A 351 4.08 2.93 25.91
N ARG A 352 5.16 2.42 26.50
CA ARG A 352 5.91 3.09 27.56
C ARG A 352 6.89 4.09 26.96
N SER A 353 6.89 5.34 27.44
CA SER A 353 7.93 6.30 27.09
C SER A 353 9.30 5.84 27.58
N ILE A 354 10.30 5.93 26.70
CA ILE A 354 11.70 5.63 27.00
C ILE A 354 12.55 6.83 26.59
N SER A 355 13.79 6.94 27.08
CA SER A 355 14.70 7.98 26.62
C SER A 355 15.35 7.61 25.29
N VAL A 356 15.90 8.61 24.58
CA VAL A 356 16.67 8.36 23.35
C VAL A 356 17.92 7.53 23.66
N GLU A 357 18.54 7.74 24.82
CA GLU A 357 19.69 6.94 25.27
C GLU A 357 19.31 5.47 25.50
N GLU A 358 18.13 5.19 26.08
CA GLU A 358 17.61 3.82 26.22
C GLU A 358 17.34 3.20 24.83
N PHE A 359 16.77 3.96 23.89
CA PHE A 359 16.52 3.49 22.53
C PHE A 359 17.81 3.20 21.73
N LEU A 360 18.86 3.98 21.97
CA LEU A 360 20.18 3.80 21.33
C LEU A 360 21.09 2.85 22.11
N ALA A 361 20.67 2.39 23.29
CA ALA A 361 21.42 1.42 24.08
C ALA A 361 21.59 0.13 23.29
N GLY A 362 22.83 -0.33 23.14
CA GLY A 362 23.16 -1.53 22.35
C GLY A 362 23.52 -1.27 20.89
N GLU A 363 23.46 -0.02 20.40
CA GLU A 363 24.09 0.31 19.11
C GLU A 363 25.60 0.04 19.21
N ASN A 364 26.07 -0.86 18.34
CA ASN A 364 27.48 -1.19 18.29
C ASN A 364 28.23 -0.05 17.60
N LYS A 365 28.91 0.79 18.39
CA LYS A 365 29.74 1.90 17.87
C LYS A 365 30.90 1.41 16.98
N ASN A 366 31.21 0.13 17.03
CA ASN A 366 32.23 -0.52 16.20
C ASN A 366 31.64 -1.12 14.91
N GLU A 367 30.34 -0.96 14.65
CA GLU A 367 29.66 -1.42 13.45
C GLU A 367 29.44 -0.25 12.48
N PHE A 368 30.05 -0.37 11.31
CA PHE A 368 29.87 0.56 10.20
C PHE A 368 29.04 -0.15 9.13
N VAL A 369 27.89 0.39 8.76
CA VAL A 369 26.99 -0.19 7.76
C VAL A 369 26.90 0.75 6.57
N VAL A 370 26.87 0.19 5.36
CA VAL A 370 26.54 0.91 4.13
C VAL A 370 25.36 0.17 3.50
N ASP A 371 24.24 0.86 3.40
CA ASP A 371 22.97 0.42 2.82
C ASP A 371 22.82 0.90 1.36
N ASP A 372 21.78 0.43 0.67
CA ASP A 372 21.49 0.75 -0.73
C ASP A 372 21.13 2.23 -1.00
N GLN A 373 20.81 2.99 0.05
CA GLN A 373 20.54 4.43 -0.01
C GLN A 373 21.75 5.30 0.37
N ASP A 374 22.84 4.71 0.86
CA ASP A 374 24.00 5.47 1.35
C ASP A 374 24.91 5.95 0.21
N ALA A 375 25.57 7.10 0.41
CA ALA A 375 26.50 7.66 -0.57
C ALA A 375 27.70 6.75 -0.91
N GLY A 376 27.98 5.76 -0.04
CA GLY A 376 29.01 4.74 -0.25
C GLY A 376 28.59 3.60 -1.18
N PHE A 377 27.33 3.55 -1.62
CA PHE A 377 26.80 2.50 -2.49
C PHE A 377 26.78 2.93 -3.95
N GLU A 378 27.24 2.03 -4.85
CA GLU A 378 27.32 2.29 -6.28
C GLU A 378 26.96 1.03 -7.10
N LEU A 379 26.21 1.22 -8.18
CA LEU A 379 25.82 0.17 -9.12
C LEU A 379 26.41 0.40 -10.50
N VAL A 380 26.94 -0.67 -11.10
CA VAL A 380 27.44 -0.66 -12.49
C VAL A 380 26.68 -1.69 -13.30
N ASP A 381 25.95 -1.23 -14.32
CA ASP A 381 25.28 -2.08 -15.30
C ASP A 381 26.20 -2.41 -16.49
N GLY A 382 26.90 -3.55 -16.40
CA GLY A 382 27.83 -3.98 -17.45
C GLY A 382 27.16 -4.65 -18.66
N ASN A 383 25.92 -5.09 -18.51
CA ASN A 383 25.18 -5.87 -19.51
C ASN A 383 24.33 -5.02 -20.48
N LEU A 384 24.40 -3.69 -20.41
CA LEU A 384 23.60 -2.81 -21.27
C LEU A 384 24.09 -2.79 -22.72
N THR A 385 23.14 -2.91 -23.65
CA THR A 385 23.37 -2.63 -25.07
C THR A 385 23.72 -1.16 -25.30
N LEU A 386 24.39 -0.83 -26.41
CA LEU A 386 24.71 0.55 -26.78
C LEU A 386 23.47 1.45 -26.84
N PHE A 387 22.36 0.93 -27.36
CA PHE A 387 21.09 1.67 -27.41
C PHE A 387 20.53 1.97 -26.02
N GLN A 388 20.57 1.01 -25.09
CA GLN A 388 20.15 1.21 -23.70
C GLN A 388 21.06 2.20 -22.95
N LYS A 389 22.36 2.25 -23.29
CA LYS A 389 23.28 3.24 -22.72
C LYS A 389 22.97 4.67 -23.17
N TRP A 390 22.41 4.86 -24.38
CA TRP A 390 22.00 6.16 -24.90
C TRP A 390 20.61 6.59 -24.46
N PHE A 391 19.65 5.66 -24.36
CA PHE A 391 18.29 5.93 -23.91
C PHE A 391 18.08 5.44 -22.47
N ARG A 392 18.89 5.97 -21.53
CA ARG A 392 18.78 5.62 -20.12
C ARG A 392 17.47 6.15 -19.54
N LYS A 393 16.48 5.27 -19.43
CA LYS A 393 15.35 5.44 -18.51
C LYS A 393 15.71 4.72 -17.21
N GLU A 394 15.41 5.24 -16.04
CA GLU A 394 15.55 4.46 -14.80
C GLU A 394 14.57 3.27 -14.79
N PRO A 395 14.96 2.11 -14.24
CA PRO A 395 14.05 0.99 -14.17
C PRO A 395 12.97 1.29 -13.13
N PRO A 396 11.70 0.91 -13.37
CA PRO A 396 10.66 1.10 -12.38
C PRO A 396 10.93 0.23 -11.14
N LEU A 397 10.54 0.73 -9.96
CA LEU A 397 10.46 -0.09 -8.76
C LEU A 397 9.54 -1.29 -9.01
N ARG A 398 9.96 -2.47 -8.56
CA ARG A 398 9.16 -3.70 -8.68
C ARG A 398 9.42 -4.67 -7.53
N GLY A 399 8.55 -5.67 -7.38
CA GLY A 399 8.86 -6.85 -6.55
C GLY A 399 9.80 -7.81 -7.28
N PHE A 400 10.41 -8.76 -6.56
CA PHE A 400 11.33 -9.74 -7.15
C PHE A 400 10.70 -10.52 -8.32
N GLN A 401 9.50 -11.08 -8.13
CA GLN A 401 8.84 -11.98 -9.10
C GLN A 401 8.13 -11.24 -10.27
N LYS A 402 8.78 -10.22 -10.84
CA LYS A 402 8.23 -9.38 -11.93
C LYS A 402 8.98 -9.54 -13.25
N GLY A 403 9.74 -10.62 -13.39
CA GLY A 403 10.45 -11.01 -14.61
C GLY A 403 11.95 -10.73 -14.54
N GLU A 404 12.67 -11.29 -15.51
CA GLU A 404 14.12 -11.15 -15.67
C GLU A 404 14.54 -9.68 -15.84
N THR A 405 15.81 -9.36 -15.57
CA THR A 405 16.36 -8.02 -15.80
C THR A 405 17.85 -8.07 -16.14
N SER A 406 18.26 -7.25 -17.11
CA SER A 406 19.65 -7.09 -17.54
C SER A 406 20.37 -5.93 -16.84
N ARG A 407 19.69 -5.26 -15.92
CA ARG A 407 20.20 -4.13 -15.14
C ARG A 407 19.77 -4.27 -13.68
N TRP A 408 20.47 -3.58 -12.79
CA TRP A 408 20.02 -3.44 -11.42
C TRP A 408 18.69 -2.70 -11.36
N VAL A 409 17.73 -3.26 -10.62
CA VAL A 409 16.40 -2.69 -10.41
C VAL A 409 16.08 -2.68 -8.94
N GLN A 410 15.53 -1.56 -8.46
CA GLN A 410 15.17 -1.43 -7.07
C GLN A 410 13.95 -2.31 -6.73
N VAL A 411 13.99 -2.89 -5.53
CA VAL A 411 12.97 -3.70 -4.90
C VAL A 411 12.78 -3.21 -3.47
N ILE A 412 11.54 -3.13 -3.00
CA ILE A 412 11.22 -2.84 -1.60
C ILE A 412 10.62 -4.10 -0.99
N THR A 413 11.14 -4.53 0.15
CA THR A 413 10.71 -5.74 0.86
C THR A 413 10.94 -5.60 2.37
N ASP A 414 10.08 -6.23 3.17
CA ASP A 414 10.22 -6.29 4.62
C ASP A 414 11.53 -6.97 5.11
N LYS A 415 12.24 -7.67 4.22
CA LYS A 415 13.48 -8.39 4.51
C LYS A 415 14.75 -7.56 4.32
N ALA A 416 14.67 -6.47 3.57
CA ALA A 416 15.78 -5.57 3.28
C ALA A 416 16.25 -4.81 4.52
N TYR A 417 17.54 -4.49 4.55
CA TYR A 417 18.07 -3.58 5.55
C TYR A 417 17.54 -2.16 5.28
N GLY A 418 17.53 -1.31 6.31
CA GLY A 418 17.07 0.08 6.19
C GLY A 418 15.98 0.45 7.20
N ASP A 419 16.11 1.67 7.74
CA ASP A 419 15.15 2.25 8.68
C ASP A 419 13.98 2.91 7.93
N LEU A 420 14.29 3.85 7.04
CA LEU A 420 13.30 4.58 6.22
C LEU A 420 12.80 3.72 5.06
N ILE A 421 13.70 3.30 4.17
CA ILE A 421 13.38 2.47 3.02
C ILE A 421 14.11 1.15 3.22
N GLN A 422 13.37 0.06 3.37
CA GLN A 422 13.90 -1.29 3.24
C GLN A 422 14.00 -1.63 1.76
N GLY A 423 15.03 -1.06 1.13
CA GLY A 423 15.33 -1.16 -0.28
C GLY A 423 16.43 -2.16 -0.53
N CYS A 424 16.39 -2.79 -1.70
CA CYS A 424 17.55 -3.49 -2.25
C CYS A 424 17.48 -3.44 -3.77
N TYR A 425 18.58 -3.79 -4.44
CA TYR A 425 18.64 -3.91 -5.89
C TYR A 425 18.79 -5.36 -6.30
N CYS A 426 18.11 -5.76 -7.37
CA CYS A 426 18.31 -7.09 -7.95
C CYS A 426 18.68 -7.04 -9.43
N ILE A 427 19.39 -8.08 -9.87
CA ILE A 427 19.71 -8.32 -11.27
C ILE A 427 19.63 -9.83 -11.58
N SER A 428 19.36 -10.20 -12.83
CA SER A 428 19.46 -11.61 -13.26
C SER A 428 20.91 -12.10 -13.22
N GLY A 429 21.10 -13.40 -12.99
CA GLY A 429 22.41 -14.05 -13.09
C GLY A 429 23.10 -13.80 -14.44
N GLY A 430 24.37 -13.40 -14.38
CA GLY A 430 25.16 -12.89 -15.48
C GLY A 430 26.54 -13.51 -15.60
N ASP A 431 27.41 -12.88 -16.39
CA ASP A 431 28.79 -13.30 -16.61
C ASP A 431 29.81 -12.56 -15.72
N GLY A 432 29.33 -11.67 -14.84
CA GLY A 432 30.13 -10.94 -13.87
C GLY A 432 30.44 -9.50 -14.24
N LYS A 433 29.89 -8.99 -15.36
CA LYS A 433 30.11 -7.61 -15.83
C LYS A 433 29.36 -6.56 -15.03
N SER A 434 28.26 -6.91 -14.37
CA SER A 434 27.50 -5.96 -13.56
C SER A 434 27.91 -6.12 -12.10
N THR A 435 28.10 -5.00 -11.40
CA THR A 435 28.59 -5.02 -10.01
C THR A 435 27.82 -4.06 -9.12
N ALA A 436 27.80 -4.37 -7.83
CA ALA A 436 27.38 -3.49 -6.75
C ALA A 436 28.55 -3.29 -5.80
N THR A 437 28.84 -2.04 -5.42
CA THR A 437 30.00 -1.68 -4.62
C THR A 437 29.55 -0.93 -3.38
N TRP A 438 30.07 -1.32 -2.21
CA TRP A 438 29.91 -0.60 -0.95
C TRP A 438 31.27 -0.07 -0.49
N ARG A 439 31.30 1.20 -0.10
CA ARG A 439 32.49 1.92 0.37
C ARG A 439 32.21 2.60 1.70
N VAL A 440 33.14 2.46 2.63
CA VAL A 440 33.08 3.17 3.91
C VAL A 440 34.47 3.67 4.28
N ASN A 441 34.55 4.83 4.93
CA ASN A 441 35.79 5.29 5.55
C ASN A 441 35.83 4.82 7.01
N LEU A 442 36.70 3.86 7.29
CA LEU A 442 36.96 3.36 8.63
C LEU A 442 37.82 4.38 9.39
N SER A 443 37.35 4.82 10.56
CA SER A 443 38.03 5.84 11.36
C SER A 443 39.36 5.37 11.95
N GLU A 444 39.51 4.06 12.16
CA GLU A 444 40.68 3.46 12.80
C GLU A 444 41.15 2.23 12.03
N ALA A 445 42.47 2.02 12.00
CA ALA A 445 43.01 0.74 11.59
C ALA A 445 42.63 -0.34 12.63
N GLY A 446 42.55 -1.59 12.19
CA GLY A 446 42.23 -2.71 13.07
C GLY A 446 41.72 -3.92 12.31
N ARG A 447 41.29 -4.93 13.06
CA ARG A 447 40.71 -6.13 12.49
C ARG A 447 39.21 -5.99 12.45
N TYR A 448 38.62 -6.20 11.27
CA TYR A 448 37.19 -6.07 11.06
C TYR A 448 36.61 -7.37 10.50
N ARG A 449 35.46 -7.77 11.04
CA ARG A 449 34.60 -8.78 10.42
C ARG A 449 33.70 -8.09 9.40
N VAL A 450 33.75 -8.56 8.15
CA VAL A 450 32.92 -8.06 7.06
C VAL A 450 31.70 -8.97 6.92
N MET A 451 30.50 -8.40 6.98
CA MET A 451 29.24 -9.12 6.81
C MET A 451 28.47 -8.55 5.62
N ALA A 452 27.77 -9.40 4.87
CA ALA A 452 26.88 -8.98 3.79
C ALA A 452 25.47 -9.52 4.00
N LYS A 453 24.46 -8.74 3.61
CA LYS A 453 23.07 -9.16 3.61
C LYS A 453 22.75 -9.87 2.29
N VAL A 454 22.45 -11.17 2.36
CA VAL A 454 22.28 -12.05 1.18
C VAL A 454 20.86 -12.55 1.03
N TYR A 455 20.49 -12.94 -0.20
CA TYR A 455 19.13 -13.36 -0.57
C TYR A 455 19.10 -14.58 -1.48
N LYS A 456 18.14 -15.47 -1.24
CA LYS A 456 17.80 -16.61 -2.09
C LYS A 456 16.43 -16.36 -2.72
N GLN A 457 16.39 -15.89 -3.98
CA GLN A 457 15.14 -15.41 -4.57
C GLN A 457 15.05 -15.60 -6.09
N PHE A 458 13.86 -15.95 -6.57
CA PHE A 458 13.53 -15.98 -8.01
C PHE A 458 13.00 -14.62 -8.49
N LEU A 459 13.33 -14.29 -9.74
CA LEU A 459 12.80 -13.14 -10.49
C LEU A 459 11.51 -13.45 -11.25
N VAL A 460 11.17 -14.72 -11.43
CA VAL A 460 9.94 -15.17 -12.11
C VAL A 460 8.93 -15.72 -11.08
N PRO A 461 7.62 -15.66 -11.37
CA PRO A 461 6.61 -16.26 -10.51
C PRO A 461 6.87 -17.74 -10.29
N GLY A 462 6.87 -18.17 -9.03
CA GLY A 462 7.14 -19.55 -8.66
C GLY A 462 7.11 -19.78 -7.15
N PHE A 463 6.98 -21.05 -6.76
CA PHE A 463 7.04 -21.48 -5.37
C PHE A 463 8.46 -21.95 -5.02
N GLY A 464 8.92 -21.63 -3.81
CA GLY A 464 10.24 -22.03 -3.32
C GLY A 464 11.36 -21.05 -3.65
N TYR A 465 12.59 -21.51 -3.49
CA TYR A 465 13.81 -20.69 -3.63
C TYR A 465 14.82 -21.37 -4.56
N PRO A 466 15.62 -20.60 -5.31
CA PRO A 466 16.59 -21.15 -6.26
C PRO A 466 17.73 -21.89 -5.54
N GLU A 467 17.99 -23.13 -5.91
CA GLU A 467 19.12 -23.92 -5.37
C GLU A 467 20.42 -23.64 -6.13
N GLY A 468 21.56 -23.89 -5.49
CA GLY A 468 22.90 -23.78 -6.07
C GLY A 468 23.25 -22.35 -6.47
N VAL A 469 22.76 -21.35 -5.72
CA VAL A 469 23.12 -19.95 -5.95
C VAL A 469 24.38 -19.62 -5.17
N ILE A 470 25.36 -19.04 -5.85
CA ILE A 470 26.65 -18.64 -5.27
C ILE A 470 26.83 -17.15 -5.52
N TYR A 471 27.01 -16.37 -4.45
CA TYR A 471 27.38 -14.96 -4.58
C TYR A 471 28.90 -14.83 -4.63
N HIS A 472 29.39 -13.95 -5.51
CA HIS A 472 30.82 -13.72 -5.71
C HIS A 472 31.16 -12.29 -5.25
N TYR A 473 31.84 -12.20 -4.10
CA TYR A 473 32.30 -10.96 -3.53
C TYR A 473 33.81 -10.76 -3.76
N THR A 474 34.24 -9.50 -3.81
CA THR A 474 35.64 -9.10 -3.75
C THR A 474 35.80 -8.05 -2.65
N ILE A 475 36.65 -8.35 -1.67
CA ILE A 475 36.96 -7.47 -0.55
C ILE A 475 38.30 -6.79 -0.83
N PHE A 476 38.34 -5.46 -0.68
CA PHE A 476 39.55 -4.67 -0.81
C PHE A 476 39.92 -4.12 0.57
N HIS A 477 41.12 -4.49 1.05
CA HIS A 477 41.64 -4.09 2.35
C HIS A 477 43.09 -3.62 2.20
N GLY A 478 43.29 -2.29 2.21
CA GLY A 478 44.55 -1.68 1.77
C GLY A 478 44.85 -2.01 0.31
N ASP A 479 46.08 -2.44 0.02
CA ASP A 479 46.52 -2.84 -1.34
C ASP A 479 46.14 -4.28 -1.71
N LYS A 480 45.49 -5.02 -0.80
CA LYS A 480 45.12 -6.42 -1.00
C LYS A 480 43.69 -6.56 -1.49
N LYS A 481 43.44 -7.62 -2.26
CA LYS A 481 42.11 -8.04 -2.69
C LYS A 481 41.91 -9.53 -2.37
N GLU A 482 40.73 -9.86 -1.89
CA GLU A 482 40.32 -11.23 -1.56
C GLU A 482 38.99 -11.55 -2.24
N GLU A 483 38.91 -12.70 -2.93
CA GLU A 483 37.69 -13.17 -3.57
C GLU A 483 36.98 -14.19 -2.69
N VAL A 484 35.69 -13.98 -2.43
CA VAL A 484 34.88 -14.82 -1.55
C VAL A 484 33.66 -15.32 -2.30
N ALA A 485 33.48 -16.64 -2.31
CA ALA A 485 32.30 -17.29 -2.84
C ALA A 485 31.38 -17.72 -1.70
N VAL A 486 30.13 -17.29 -1.73
CA VAL A 486 29.14 -17.60 -0.69
C VAL A 486 28.07 -18.52 -1.29
N ALA A 487 28.10 -19.80 -0.92
CA ALA A 487 27.08 -20.77 -1.31
C ALA A 487 25.81 -20.59 -0.47
N LEU A 488 24.74 -20.06 -1.07
CA LEU A 488 23.54 -19.68 -0.32
C LEU A 488 22.76 -20.86 0.26
N ASP A 489 22.92 -22.07 -0.30
CA ASP A 489 22.26 -23.27 0.23
C ASP A 489 22.79 -23.69 1.61
N GLU A 490 24.06 -23.38 1.89
CA GLU A 490 24.70 -23.68 3.19
C GLU A 490 24.34 -22.63 4.24
N ILE A 491 24.23 -21.37 3.81
CA ILE A 491 23.98 -20.21 4.69
C ILE A 491 22.50 -20.02 4.99
N LEU A 492 21.63 -20.32 4.03
CA LEU A 492 20.17 -20.23 4.14
C LEU A 492 19.56 -21.62 3.86
N PRO A 493 19.78 -22.61 4.76
CA PRO A 493 19.35 -23.99 4.56
C PRO A 493 17.83 -24.16 4.69
N GLY A 494 17.15 -23.20 5.33
CA GLY A 494 15.72 -23.26 5.57
C GLY A 494 14.89 -23.14 4.29
N ARG A 495 13.87 -24.00 4.14
CA ARG A 495 12.86 -23.89 3.07
C ARG A 495 12.08 -22.57 3.08
N TYR A 496 12.18 -21.80 4.17
CA TYR A 496 11.50 -20.53 4.39
C TYR A 496 12.47 -19.35 4.61
N GLU A 497 13.78 -19.59 4.61
CA GLU A 497 14.80 -18.56 4.81
C GLU A 497 15.19 -17.96 3.46
N SER A 498 14.67 -16.77 3.16
CA SER A 498 14.97 -16.06 1.91
C SER A 498 16.10 -15.05 2.03
N SER A 499 16.52 -14.67 3.25
CA SER A 499 17.57 -13.68 3.46
C SER A 499 18.24 -13.80 4.83
N GLY A 500 19.48 -13.30 4.93
CA GLY A 500 20.24 -13.30 6.19
C GLY A 500 21.55 -12.55 6.10
N TRP A 501 22.18 -12.28 7.24
CA TRP A 501 23.54 -11.74 7.30
C TRP A 501 24.55 -12.89 7.26
N VAL A 502 25.56 -12.80 6.39
CA VAL A 502 26.64 -13.78 6.27
C VAL A 502 27.99 -13.12 6.48
N SER A 503 28.93 -13.82 7.13
CA SER A 503 30.32 -13.38 7.22
C SER A 503 31.03 -13.62 5.89
N LEU A 504 31.62 -12.57 5.33
CA LEU A 504 32.53 -12.69 4.19
C LEU A 504 33.95 -13.04 4.63
N GLY A 505 34.29 -12.76 5.89
CA GLY A 505 35.60 -13.02 6.48
C GLY A 505 36.00 -11.97 7.50
N GLU A 506 37.20 -12.14 8.05
CA GLU A 506 37.84 -11.21 8.96
C GLU A 506 39.16 -10.76 8.37
N TYR A 507 39.39 -9.45 8.32
CA TYR A 507 40.54 -8.88 7.64
C TYR A 507 41.10 -7.71 8.43
N ASP A 508 42.41 -7.49 8.31
CA ASP A 508 43.07 -6.29 8.81
C ASP A 508 42.89 -5.16 7.79
N PHE A 509 42.21 -4.09 8.22
CA PHE A 509 42.02 -2.87 7.44
C PHE A 509 42.91 -1.75 7.96
N PRO A 510 43.59 -1.00 7.08
CA PRO A 510 44.12 0.31 7.45
C PRO A 510 42.98 1.29 7.70
N ALA A 511 43.26 2.39 8.40
CA ALA A 511 42.32 3.53 8.45
C ALA A 511 42.14 4.10 7.04
N GLY A 512 40.90 4.53 6.71
CA GLY A 512 40.55 5.04 5.38
C GLY A 512 39.52 4.17 4.65
N GLU A 513 39.55 4.20 3.31
CA GLU A 513 38.53 3.55 2.49
C GLU A 513 38.63 2.02 2.58
N ALA A 514 37.53 1.39 3.00
CA ALA A 514 37.26 -0.03 2.84
C ALA A 514 36.20 -0.22 1.74
N LYS A 515 36.36 -1.28 0.94
CA LYS A 515 35.49 -1.51 -0.23
C LYS A 515 35.16 -2.99 -0.41
N VAL A 516 33.89 -3.27 -0.65
CA VAL A 516 33.37 -4.61 -1.00
C VAL A 516 32.62 -4.50 -2.32
N VAL A 517 32.82 -5.46 -3.21
CA VAL A 517 32.16 -5.52 -4.54
C VAL A 517 31.44 -6.86 -4.68
N LEU A 518 30.16 -6.84 -5.01
CA LEU A 518 29.38 -8.00 -5.44
C LEU A 518 29.29 -8.04 -6.96
N SER A 519 29.51 -9.21 -7.55
CA SER A 519 29.36 -9.47 -8.98
C SER A 519 28.04 -10.16 -9.30
N ASP A 520 27.42 -9.85 -10.45
CA ASP A 520 26.24 -10.56 -10.98
C ASP A 520 26.53 -11.97 -11.51
N LYS A 521 27.77 -12.46 -11.39
CA LYS A 521 28.22 -13.74 -11.91
C LYS A 521 27.37 -14.90 -11.36
N ASP A 522 26.72 -15.64 -12.26
CA ASP A 522 26.14 -16.97 -11.97
C ASP A 522 26.79 -17.97 -12.94
N PRO A 523 27.48 -19.02 -12.46
CA PRO A 523 28.13 -20.00 -13.35
C PRO A 523 27.17 -20.65 -14.36
N ARG A 524 25.88 -20.76 -14.00
CA ARG A 524 24.83 -21.31 -14.85
C ARG A 524 24.12 -20.24 -15.72
N ARG A 525 24.45 -18.96 -15.54
CA ARG A 525 23.87 -17.80 -16.23
C ARG A 525 22.33 -17.77 -16.22
N ARG A 526 21.75 -18.25 -15.12
CA ARG A 526 20.30 -18.33 -14.93
C ARG A 526 19.69 -16.95 -14.88
N LYS A 527 18.68 -16.70 -15.72
CA LYS A 527 18.01 -15.40 -15.82
C LYS A 527 16.85 -15.23 -14.85
N ASP A 528 16.32 -16.35 -14.40
CA ASP A 528 15.25 -16.48 -13.41
C ASP A 528 15.74 -16.32 -11.96
N VAL A 529 17.05 -16.36 -11.70
CA VAL A 529 17.63 -16.18 -10.36
C VAL A 529 18.01 -14.71 -10.12
N ALA A 530 17.69 -14.19 -8.93
CA ALA A 530 18.09 -12.86 -8.48
C ALA A 530 19.47 -12.89 -7.79
N ILE A 531 20.40 -12.09 -8.29
CA ILE A 531 21.53 -11.58 -7.50
C ILE A 531 21.08 -10.27 -6.86
N VAL A 532 21.25 -10.14 -5.54
CA VAL A 532 20.67 -9.05 -4.76
C VAL A 532 21.77 -8.28 -4.03
N ALA A 533 21.76 -6.96 -4.19
CA ALA A 533 22.61 -6.01 -3.48
C ALA A 533 21.73 -5.23 -2.49
N ASP A 534 22.04 -5.35 -1.20
CA ASP A 534 21.32 -4.71 -0.09
C ASP A 534 22.34 -3.92 0.73
N ALA A 535 22.82 -4.48 1.85
CA ALA A 535 23.76 -3.82 2.74
C ALA A 535 25.01 -4.66 3.04
N VAL A 536 26.10 -3.96 3.35
CA VAL A 536 27.36 -4.53 3.86
C VAL A 536 27.72 -3.82 5.17
N LYS A 537 28.26 -4.57 6.13
CA LYS A 537 28.78 -3.99 7.37
C LYS A 537 30.16 -4.48 7.77
N TRP A 538 30.91 -3.60 8.40
CA TRP A 538 32.23 -3.83 8.97
C TRP A 538 32.13 -3.69 10.48
N ILE A 539 32.44 -4.76 11.20
CA ILE A 539 32.39 -4.80 12.66
C ILE A 539 33.82 -4.88 13.18
N LYS A 540 34.31 -3.84 13.85
CA LYS A 540 35.64 -3.88 14.48
C LYS A 540 35.64 -4.92 15.60
N ILE A 541 36.59 -5.85 15.56
CA ILE A 541 36.75 -6.92 16.55
C ILE A 541 38.01 -6.75 17.40
N GLU A 542 39.06 -6.12 16.85
CA GLU A 542 40.33 -5.83 17.53
C GLU A 542 40.86 -4.44 17.13
#